data_AF-A0A8C6MH20-F1
#
_entry.id   AF-A0A8C6MH20-F1
#
_cell.length_a   1.000
_cell.length_b   1.000
_cell.length_c   1.000
_cell.angle_alpha   90.00
_cell.angle_beta   90.00
_cell.angle_gamma   90.00
#
_symmetry.space_group_name_H-M   'P 1'
#
loop_
_entity.id
_entity.type
_entity.pdbx_description
1 polymer ?
#
loop_
_entity_poly.entity_id
_entity_poly.type
_entity_poly.pdbx_seq_one_letter_code
_entity_poly.pdbx_strand_id
1 'polypeptide(L)'
;TLFLQLSATSPYTSHLQCLQRRSLYMVQGKSECHFSNGTRQVRFLDRYIYNREEQVRFDSLVGEYRARTEMGRPAAERWNRWPDVLQRARSAVRAFCATNYRFFASRTVQRRVEPTATVYPVKSRPLRHHNLLVCSVNGFYPGHIEVKWFRDSQEEEAGVVSTGLIPNGDWTFQIMVMLEIVPQGGEVYTCHVEHPSRTSPVTVEWRAQDESSQEKMLIGIGACVLGLLFLGMGLLFYIRR
;
A
#
# COMPACT_ATOMS: atom_id res chain seq x y z
N THR A 1 -50.45 38.68 -43.48
CA THR A 1 -49.39 38.17 -44.38
C THR A 1 -48.57 37.18 -43.57
N LEU A 2 -48.93 35.88 -43.49
CA LEU A 2 -48.55 34.77 -44.40
C LEU A 2 -47.03 34.77 -44.67
N PHE A 3 -46.22 33.76 -44.35
CA PHE A 3 -46.43 32.31 -44.52
C PHE A 3 -45.65 31.42 -43.53
N LEU A 4 -46.20 30.21 -43.32
CA LEU A 4 -45.61 29.01 -42.72
C LEU A 4 -44.71 28.24 -43.69
N GLN A 5 -43.73 27.55 -43.07
CA GLN A 5 -43.11 26.24 -43.39
C GLN A 5 -42.31 26.02 -44.68
N LEU A 6 -41.10 25.44 -44.52
CA LEU A 6 -40.89 24.00 -44.76
C LEU A 6 -39.52 23.52 -44.26
N SER A 7 -39.56 22.44 -43.51
CA SER A 7 -38.45 21.58 -43.10
C SER A 7 -37.96 20.73 -44.28
N ALA A 8 -36.65 20.52 -44.37
CA ALA A 8 -36.06 19.42 -45.14
C ALA A 8 -35.04 18.69 -44.26
N THR A 9 -35.46 17.53 -43.75
CA THR A 9 -34.58 16.48 -43.23
C THR A 9 -33.88 15.81 -44.41
N SER A 10 -32.55 15.75 -44.40
CA SER A 10 -31.82 14.67 -45.07
C SER A 10 -30.89 13.98 -44.06
N PRO A 11 -31.05 12.66 -43.84
CA PRO A 11 -30.14 11.85 -43.04
C PRO A 11 -28.89 11.54 -43.87
N TYR A 12 -27.82 11.05 -43.25
CA TYR A 12 -26.52 10.75 -43.86
C TYR A 12 -25.55 11.93 -43.97
N THR A 13 -25.02 12.32 -42.82
CA THR A 13 -23.55 12.40 -42.73
C THR A 13 -23.17 11.89 -41.36
N SER A 14 -22.66 10.66 -41.31
CA SER A 14 -21.97 10.12 -40.15
C SER A 14 -20.73 10.97 -39.91
N HIS A 15 -20.90 12.07 -39.19
CA HIS A 15 -19.79 12.71 -38.49
C HIS A 15 -19.37 11.76 -37.37
N LEU A 16 -18.56 10.75 -37.73
CA LEU A 16 -17.50 10.34 -36.83
C LEU A 16 -16.70 11.62 -36.57
N GLN A 17 -16.99 12.29 -35.46
CA GLN A 17 -15.98 13.07 -34.76
C GLN A 17 -14.89 12.07 -34.42
N CYS A 18 -13.96 11.87 -35.35
CA CYS A 18 -12.67 11.30 -35.06
C CYS A 18 -12.17 12.11 -33.87
N LEU A 19 -12.07 11.48 -32.69
CA LEU A 19 -11.49 12.08 -31.50
C LEU A 19 -10.16 12.67 -31.94
N GLN A 20 -10.16 13.97 -32.21
CA GLN A 20 -8.99 14.69 -32.68
C GLN A 20 -8.04 14.62 -31.50
N ARG A 21 -7.13 13.62 -31.52
CA ARG A 21 -6.11 13.42 -30.50
C ARG A 21 -5.34 14.73 -30.46
N ARG A 22 -5.67 15.58 -29.49
CA ARG A 22 -4.94 16.83 -29.28
C ARG A 22 -3.49 16.42 -29.07
N SER A 23 -2.59 16.96 -29.88
CA SER A 23 -1.16 16.78 -29.66
C SER A 23 -0.83 17.31 -28.27
N LEU A 24 -0.47 16.41 -27.36
CA LEU A 24 -0.09 16.76 -26.01
C LEU A 24 1.42 16.86 -25.95
N TYR A 25 1.90 18.03 -25.56
CA TYR A 25 3.31 18.28 -25.30
C TYR A 25 3.49 18.55 -23.81
N MET A 26 4.48 17.89 -23.20
CA MET A 26 4.75 17.97 -21.77
C MET A 26 6.24 18.17 -21.54
N VAL A 27 6.58 19.20 -20.77
CA VAL A 27 7.92 19.41 -20.21
C VAL A 27 7.85 19.12 -18.71
N GLN A 28 8.80 18.36 -18.20
CA GLN A 28 8.94 18.06 -16.78
C GLN A 28 10.36 18.35 -16.34
N GLY A 29 10.50 19.05 -15.21
CA GLY A 29 11.75 19.17 -14.48
C GLY A 29 11.71 18.25 -13.26
N LYS A 30 12.79 17.52 -13.00
CA LYS A 30 12.97 16.76 -11.75
C LYS A 30 14.28 17.14 -11.10
N SER A 31 14.20 17.72 -9.90
CA SER A 31 15.34 18.01 -9.05
C SER A 31 15.38 16.97 -7.93
N GLU A 32 16.28 16.00 -8.06
CA GLU A 32 16.35 14.82 -7.21
C GLU A 32 17.55 14.91 -6.26
N CYS A 33 17.33 14.61 -4.98
CA CYS A 33 18.38 14.50 -3.98
C CYS A 33 18.44 13.07 -3.48
N HIS A 34 19.52 12.38 -3.80
CA HIS A 34 19.78 11.01 -3.37
C HIS A 34 20.68 11.05 -2.13
N PHE A 35 20.15 10.57 -1.01
CA PHE A 35 20.82 10.59 0.29
C PHE A 35 21.32 9.20 0.66
N SER A 36 22.54 9.09 1.14
CA SER A 36 23.11 7.86 1.68
C SER A 36 23.83 8.15 2.99
N ASN A 37 23.51 7.33 4.01
CA ASN A 37 23.98 7.54 5.39
C ASN A 37 23.72 8.97 5.89
N GLY A 38 22.45 9.39 5.85
CA GLY A 38 22.02 10.75 6.16
C GLY A 38 22.49 11.75 5.09
N THR A 39 23.16 12.83 5.53
CA THR A 39 23.71 13.86 4.62
C THR A 39 25.21 13.69 4.35
N ARG A 40 25.81 12.53 4.69
CA ARG A 40 27.25 12.29 4.45
C ARG A 40 27.55 12.14 2.97
N GLN A 41 26.70 11.43 2.24
CA GLN A 41 26.78 11.28 0.79
C GLN A 41 25.47 11.78 0.19
N VAL A 42 25.57 12.84 -0.59
CA VAL A 42 24.43 13.49 -1.24
C VAL A 42 24.75 13.69 -2.70
N ARG A 43 23.91 13.12 -3.57
CA ARG A 43 23.98 13.32 -5.02
C ARG A 43 22.76 14.10 -5.48
N PHE A 44 22.99 15.16 -6.22
CA PHE A 44 21.95 15.97 -6.82
C PHE A 44 21.87 15.69 -8.32
N LEU A 45 20.67 15.42 -8.81
CA LEU A 45 20.37 15.32 -10.23
C LEU A 45 19.32 16.36 -10.59
N ASP A 46 19.58 17.14 -11.63
CA ASP A 46 18.58 18.04 -12.22
C ASP A 46 18.28 17.55 -13.64
N ARG A 47 17.07 17.07 -13.87
CA ARG A 47 16.65 16.38 -15.11
C ARG A 47 15.60 17.20 -15.85
N TYR A 48 15.82 17.41 -17.14
CA TYR A 48 14.89 18.08 -18.05
C TYR A 48 14.34 17.06 -19.03
N ILE A 49 13.03 16.86 -18.99
CA ILE A 49 12.33 15.76 -19.67
C ILE A 49 11.28 16.34 -20.60
N TYR A 50 11.26 15.89 -21.85
CA TYR A 50 10.25 16.25 -22.85
C TYR A 50 9.47 15.00 -23.26
N ASN A 51 8.15 15.01 -23.13
CA ASN A 51 7.27 13.89 -23.48
C ASN A 51 7.71 12.52 -22.93
N ARG A 52 8.32 12.49 -21.74
CA ARG A 52 8.92 11.34 -21.02
C ARG A 52 10.34 10.95 -21.44
N GLU A 53 10.94 11.62 -22.41
CA GLU A 53 12.34 11.42 -22.78
C GLU A 53 13.22 12.47 -22.10
N GLU A 54 14.17 12.02 -21.28
CA GLU A 54 15.15 12.88 -20.62
C GLU A 54 16.09 13.46 -21.67
N GLN A 55 16.10 14.79 -21.83
CA GLN A 55 16.86 15.50 -22.86
C GLN A 55 18.22 15.97 -22.32
N VAL A 56 18.25 16.55 -21.11
CA VAL A 56 19.45 17.12 -20.48
C VAL A 56 19.44 16.81 -19.00
N ARG A 57 20.61 16.56 -18.43
CA ARG A 57 20.80 16.34 -16.99
C ARG A 57 22.03 17.03 -16.45
N PHE A 58 21.91 17.69 -15.31
CA PHE A 58 23.03 17.96 -14.42
C PHE A 58 23.18 16.83 -13.41
N ASP A 59 24.41 16.38 -13.18
CA ASP A 59 24.74 15.40 -12.15
C ASP A 59 25.86 15.97 -11.28
N SER A 60 25.63 16.07 -9.97
CA SER A 60 26.62 16.64 -9.06
C SER A 60 27.94 15.86 -9.00
N LEU A 61 27.94 14.57 -9.36
CA LEU A 61 29.18 13.78 -9.46
C LEU A 61 30.01 14.15 -10.69
N VAL A 62 29.37 14.67 -11.75
CA VAL A 62 30.04 15.11 -12.98
C VAL A 62 30.33 16.61 -12.92
N GLY A 63 29.45 17.39 -12.29
CA GLY A 63 29.62 18.82 -12.07
C GLY A 63 29.24 19.71 -13.26
N GLU A 64 28.51 19.19 -14.26
CA GLU A 64 28.03 19.94 -15.43
C GLU A 64 26.81 19.31 -16.08
N TYR A 65 26.16 20.05 -16.99
CA TYR A 65 25.03 19.56 -17.77
C TYR A 65 25.52 18.68 -18.93
N ARG A 66 24.90 17.52 -19.09
CA ARG A 66 25.13 16.60 -20.20
C ARG A 66 23.83 16.33 -20.93
N ALA A 67 23.87 16.44 -22.24
CA ALA A 67 22.76 16.02 -23.09
C ALA A 67 22.63 14.48 -23.03
N ARG A 68 21.40 14.02 -22.95
CA ARG A 68 21.02 12.60 -23.01
C ARG A 68 20.53 12.21 -24.40
N THR A 69 20.13 13.19 -25.19
CA THR A 69 19.64 13.09 -26.57
C THR A 69 20.30 14.18 -27.42
N GLU A 70 20.16 14.09 -28.75
CA GLU A 70 20.62 15.14 -29.65
C GLU A 70 19.89 16.47 -29.44
N MET A 71 18.57 16.42 -29.21
CA MET A 71 17.74 17.59 -28.96
C MET A 71 18.18 18.35 -27.69
N GLY A 72 18.75 17.67 -26.69
CA GLY A 72 19.28 18.29 -25.49
C GLY A 72 20.64 18.98 -25.66
N ARG A 73 21.38 18.71 -26.74
CA ARG A 73 22.75 19.23 -26.94
C ARG A 73 22.84 20.76 -26.88
N PRO A 74 22.00 21.54 -27.59
CA PRO A 74 22.09 23.00 -27.55
C PRO A 74 21.87 23.57 -26.15
N ALA A 75 20.96 22.98 -25.38
CA ALA A 75 20.67 23.40 -24.02
C ALA A 75 21.83 23.08 -23.06
N ALA A 76 22.39 21.87 -23.12
CA ALA A 76 23.53 21.49 -22.28
C ALA A 76 24.75 22.40 -22.53
N GLU A 77 25.10 22.66 -23.79
CA GLU A 77 26.20 23.55 -24.14
C GLU A 77 25.97 24.98 -23.64
N ARG A 78 24.76 25.52 -23.84
CA ARG A 78 24.40 26.87 -23.40
C ARG A 78 24.49 27.00 -21.88
N TRP A 79 23.93 26.04 -21.13
CA TRP A 79 23.92 26.10 -19.67
C TRP A 79 25.31 25.94 -19.05
N ASN A 80 26.19 25.15 -19.68
CA ASN A 80 27.58 25.05 -19.23
C ASN A 80 28.40 26.32 -19.51
N ARG A 81 28.02 27.13 -20.51
CA ARG A 81 28.66 28.43 -20.79
C ARG A 81 28.18 29.57 -19.91
N TRP A 82 27.12 29.38 -19.11
CA TRP A 82 26.55 30.40 -18.23
C TRP A 82 26.99 30.15 -16.78
N PRO A 83 27.98 30.91 -16.25
CA PRO A 83 28.58 30.64 -14.95
C PRO A 83 27.55 30.58 -13.81
N ASP A 84 26.57 31.48 -13.81
CA ASP A 84 25.55 31.55 -12.75
C ASP A 84 24.62 30.34 -12.74
N VAL A 85 24.33 29.74 -13.90
CA VAL A 85 23.48 28.54 -13.99
C VAL A 85 24.26 27.32 -13.49
N LEU A 86 25.48 27.15 -14.00
CA LEU A 86 26.33 26.03 -13.63
C LEU A 86 26.71 26.05 -12.15
N GLN A 87 27.02 27.24 -11.61
CA GLN A 87 27.38 27.40 -10.20
C GLN A 87 26.18 27.18 -9.26
N ARG A 88 24.98 27.61 -9.65
CA ARG A 88 23.75 27.26 -8.90
C ARG A 88 23.51 25.76 -8.87
N ALA A 89 23.68 25.06 -9.99
CA ALA A 89 23.53 23.61 -10.05
C ALA A 89 24.58 22.89 -9.17
N ARG A 90 25.85 23.32 -9.23
CA ARG A 90 26.93 22.78 -8.38
C ARG A 90 26.67 22.99 -6.89
N SER A 91 26.13 24.14 -6.51
CA SER A 91 25.85 24.45 -5.10
C SER A 91 24.58 23.76 -4.57
N ALA A 92 23.73 23.19 -5.43
CA ALA A 92 22.45 22.58 -5.06
C ALA A 92 22.58 21.43 -4.04
N VAL A 93 23.69 20.68 -4.04
CA VAL A 93 23.95 19.63 -3.03
C VAL A 93 23.88 20.21 -1.61
N ARG A 94 24.50 21.37 -1.39
CA ARG A 94 24.50 22.04 -0.09
C ARG A 94 23.26 22.92 0.08
N ALA A 95 23.00 23.81 -0.88
CA ALA A 95 22.00 24.86 -0.77
C ALA A 95 20.57 24.32 -0.81
N PHE A 96 20.32 23.29 -1.62
CA PHE A 96 18.99 22.69 -1.79
C PHE A 96 18.87 21.37 -1.04
N CYS A 97 19.67 20.35 -1.36
CA CYS A 97 19.48 19.00 -0.81
C CYS A 97 19.71 18.95 0.70
N ALA A 98 20.89 19.35 1.18
CA ALA A 98 21.22 19.29 2.61
C ALA A 98 20.34 20.21 3.46
N THR A 99 20.02 21.41 2.96
CA THR A 99 19.10 22.35 3.63
C THR A 99 17.70 21.75 3.78
N ASN A 100 17.12 21.21 2.70
CA ASN A 100 15.79 20.61 2.76
C ASN A 100 15.78 19.35 3.63
N TYR A 101 16.81 18.51 3.56
CA TYR A 101 16.93 17.34 4.43
C TYR A 101 16.86 17.75 5.90
N ARG A 102 17.63 18.77 6.32
CA ARG A 102 17.59 19.27 7.70
C ARG A 102 16.21 19.79 8.11
N PHE A 103 15.55 20.51 7.21
CA PHE A 103 14.24 21.11 7.49
C PHE A 103 13.12 20.08 7.61
N PHE A 104 13.14 19.04 6.77
CA PHE A 104 12.08 18.02 6.72
C PHE A 104 12.41 16.74 7.50
N ALA A 105 13.65 16.53 7.95
CA ALA A 105 14.09 15.29 8.59
C ALA A 105 13.20 14.88 9.77
N SER A 106 12.81 15.81 10.64
CA SER A 106 11.95 15.53 11.79
C SER A 106 10.56 15.02 11.38
N ARG A 107 10.02 15.52 10.25
CA ARG A 107 8.69 15.18 9.75
C ARG A 107 8.66 13.98 8.80
N THR A 108 9.81 13.61 8.23
CA THR A 108 9.90 12.58 7.17
C THR A 108 10.83 11.44 7.55
N VAL A 109 12.11 11.71 7.78
CA VAL A 109 13.12 10.66 8.06
C VAL A 109 12.97 10.07 9.46
N GLN A 110 12.71 10.93 10.45
CA GLN A 110 12.55 10.55 11.85
C GLN A 110 11.11 10.19 12.22
N ARG A 111 10.16 10.42 11.30
CA ARG A 111 8.76 10.06 11.52
C ARG A 111 8.63 8.56 11.76
N ARG A 112 7.85 8.21 12.79
CA ARG A 112 7.51 6.85 13.16
C ARG A 112 6.00 6.80 13.41
N VAL A 113 5.33 5.82 12.83
CA VAL A 113 3.91 5.53 13.06
C VAL A 113 3.80 4.03 13.28
N GLU A 114 3.17 3.64 14.39
CA GLU A 114 3.05 2.23 14.77
C GLU A 114 2.08 1.46 13.87
N PRO A 115 2.40 0.20 13.52
CA PRO A 115 1.49 -0.66 12.77
C PRO A 115 0.32 -1.11 13.63
N THR A 116 -0.84 -1.23 13.00
CA THR A 116 -1.97 -2.00 13.54
C THR A 116 -2.03 -3.34 12.83
N ALA A 117 -1.89 -4.43 13.56
CA ALA A 117 -1.96 -5.78 13.04
C ALA A 117 -3.29 -6.44 13.41
N THR A 118 -3.90 -7.14 12.46
CA THR A 118 -5.13 -7.91 12.65
C THR A 118 -4.99 -9.25 11.94
N VAL A 119 -5.43 -10.32 12.60
CA VAL A 119 -5.42 -11.67 12.03
C VAL A 119 -6.85 -12.16 11.86
N TYR A 120 -7.18 -12.66 10.67
CA TYR A 120 -8.48 -13.24 10.38
C TYR A 120 -8.38 -14.38 9.36
N PRO A 121 -9.26 -15.39 9.47
CA PRO A 121 -9.33 -16.48 8.50
C PRO A 121 -10.12 -16.06 7.26
N VAL A 122 -9.72 -16.58 6.10
CA VAL A 122 -10.40 -16.47 4.82
C VAL A 122 -10.57 -17.88 4.26
N LYS A 123 -11.82 -18.27 3.98
CA LYS A 123 -12.12 -19.56 3.36
C LYS A 123 -11.64 -19.52 1.90
N SER A 124 -10.72 -20.41 1.53
CA SER A 124 -10.36 -20.60 0.13
C SER A 124 -11.50 -21.36 -0.60
N ARG A 125 -11.44 -21.47 -1.94
CA ARG A 125 -12.54 -22.02 -2.76
C ARG A 125 -13.10 -23.35 -2.20
N PRO A 126 -14.41 -23.64 -2.37
CA PRO A 126 -15.11 -24.75 -1.70
C PRO A 126 -14.51 -26.16 -1.85
N LEU A 127 -13.65 -26.36 -2.85
CA LEU A 127 -13.11 -27.67 -3.24
C LEU A 127 -11.80 -28.04 -2.55
N ARG A 128 -11.15 -27.13 -1.82
CA ARG A 128 -9.91 -27.43 -1.08
C ARG A 128 -10.10 -27.08 0.38
N HIS A 129 -9.79 -28.02 1.28
CA HIS A 129 -9.90 -27.86 2.73
C HIS A 129 -8.80 -26.95 3.32
N HIS A 130 -8.23 -26.07 2.50
CA HIS A 130 -7.21 -25.11 2.93
C HIS A 130 -7.92 -23.84 3.38
N ASN A 131 -7.65 -23.43 4.61
CA ASN A 131 -8.03 -22.12 5.11
C ASN A 131 -6.81 -21.21 4.97
N LEU A 132 -7.04 -19.94 4.64
CA LEU A 132 -5.98 -18.94 4.60
C LEU A 132 -6.08 -18.09 5.86
N LEU A 133 -5.01 -17.97 6.63
CA LEU A 133 -4.92 -16.93 7.65
C LEU A 133 -4.29 -15.69 7.04
N VAL A 134 -4.90 -14.53 7.27
CA VAL A 134 -4.40 -13.26 6.78
C VAL A 134 -3.97 -12.41 7.96
N CYS A 135 -2.70 -12.02 8.01
CA CYS A 135 -2.22 -10.97 8.88
C CYS A 135 -2.19 -9.66 8.09
N SER A 136 -3.17 -8.79 8.34
CA SER A 136 -3.24 -7.46 7.77
C SER A 136 -2.55 -6.48 8.70
N VAL A 137 -1.47 -5.87 8.23
CA VAL A 137 -0.67 -4.89 8.96
C VAL A 137 -0.80 -3.54 8.26
N ASN A 138 -1.37 -2.56 8.94
CA ASN A 138 -1.82 -1.31 8.32
C ASN A 138 -1.33 -0.07 9.08
N GLY A 139 -1.26 1.06 8.38
CA GLY A 139 -1.15 2.40 8.97
C GLY A 139 0.25 2.76 9.48
N PHE A 140 1.30 2.05 9.08
CA PHE A 140 2.65 2.24 9.61
C PHE A 140 3.54 3.11 8.72
N TYR A 141 4.60 3.66 9.32
CA TYR A 141 5.66 4.40 8.63
C TYR A 141 6.94 4.39 9.50
N PRO A 142 8.15 4.19 8.93
CA PRO A 142 8.49 4.07 7.50
C PRO A 142 8.11 2.72 6.90
N GLY A 143 8.35 2.53 5.60
CA GLY A 143 7.96 1.29 4.90
C GLY A 143 8.77 0.03 5.26
N HIS A 144 9.89 0.18 5.97
CA HIS A 144 10.69 -0.97 6.40
C HIS A 144 9.99 -1.70 7.57
N ILE A 145 9.55 -2.93 7.33
CA ILE A 145 8.81 -3.76 8.27
C ILE A 145 9.17 -5.24 8.06
N GLU A 146 9.13 -6.03 9.12
CA GLU A 146 9.30 -7.48 9.08
C GLU A 146 8.06 -8.13 9.68
N VAL A 147 7.46 -9.08 8.96
CA VAL A 147 6.22 -9.76 9.35
C VAL A 147 6.44 -11.25 9.18
N LYS A 148 6.29 -12.00 10.26
CA LYS A 148 6.53 -13.45 10.34
C LYS A 148 5.32 -14.18 10.86
N TRP A 149 5.17 -15.42 10.43
CA TRP A 149 4.21 -16.35 10.98
C TRP A 149 4.91 -17.34 11.90
N PHE A 150 4.24 -17.66 13.00
CA PHE A 150 4.64 -18.73 13.90
C PHE A 150 3.46 -19.68 14.08
N ARG A 151 3.74 -20.98 14.12
CA ARG A 151 2.82 -22.03 14.57
C ARG A 151 3.41 -22.68 15.81
N ASP A 152 2.67 -22.64 16.92
CA ASP A 152 3.10 -23.18 18.22
C ASP A 152 4.52 -22.72 18.63
N SER A 153 4.84 -21.45 18.38
CA SER A 153 6.14 -20.81 18.61
C SER A 153 7.29 -21.22 17.68
N GLN A 154 7.04 -22.04 16.66
CA GLN A 154 7.98 -22.32 15.58
C GLN A 154 7.69 -21.41 14.37
N GLU A 155 8.73 -20.78 13.81
CA GLU A 155 8.58 -19.95 12.61
C GLU A 155 8.12 -20.80 11.42
N GLU A 156 7.09 -20.33 10.73
CA GLU A 156 6.47 -21.01 9.60
C GLU A 156 6.68 -20.17 8.33
N GLU A 157 7.48 -20.70 7.40
CA GLU A 157 7.72 -20.07 6.09
C GLU A 157 6.96 -20.78 4.96
N ALA A 158 6.67 -22.07 5.15
CA ALA A 158 5.96 -22.86 4.17
C ALA A 158 4.50 -22.38 4.03
N GLY A 159 4.08 -22.12 2.79
CA GLY A 159 2.71 -21.62 2.53
C GLY A 159 2.51 -20.14 2.89
N VAL A 160 3.58 -19.40 3.22
CA VAL A 160 3.51 -17.95 3.44
C VAL A 160 3.59 -17.19 2.12
N VAL A 161 2.67 -16.25 1.92
CA VAL A 161 2.62 -15.36 0.76
C VAL A 161 2.44 -13.91 1.23
N SER A 162 3.20 -12.98 0.66
CA SER A 162 3.08 -11.54 0.95
C SER A 162 2.58 -10.77 -0.25
N THR A 163 1.78 -9.73 -0.02
CA THR A 163 1.41 -8.75 -1.06
C THR A 163 2.57 -7.85 -1.46
N GLY A 164 3.64 -7.81 -0.67
CA GLY A 164 4.61 -6.72 -0.69
C GLY A 164 4.04 -5.43 -0.07
N LEU A 165 4.89 -4.41 0.00
CA LEU A 165 4.57 -3.12 0.61
C LEU A 165 3.65 -2.29 -0.31
N ILE A 166 2.51 -1.83 0.22
CA ILE A 166 1.53 -1.04 -0.51
C ILE A 166 1.49 0.40 0.06
N PRO A 167 1.77 1.43 -0.74
CA PRO A 167 1.66 2.83 -0.31
C PRO A 167 0.20 3.32 -0.36
N ASN A 168 -0.30 3.89 0.74
CA ASN A 168 -1.69 4.36 0.86
C ASN A 168 -1.92 5.76 0.25
N GLY A 169 -0.86 6.52 -0.01
CA GLY A 169 -0.96 7.90 -0.50
C GLY A 169 -1.10 8.96 0.60
N ASP A 170 -1.21 8.56 1.86
CA ASP A 170 -1.35 9.43 3.05
C ASP A 170 -0.13 9.40 3.98
N TRP A 171 1.04 9.00 3.46
CA TRP A 171 2.27 8.77 4.22
C TRP A 171 2.23 7.58 5.18
N THR A 172 1.33 6.62 4.95
CA THR A 172 1.36 5.30 5.59
C THR A 172 1.46 4.18 4.57
N PHE A 173 1.82 3.01 5.07
CA PHE A 173 1.91 1.78 4.29
C PHE A 173 0.99 0.70 4.86
N GLN A 174 0.69 -0.29 4.03
CA GLN A 174 0.04 -1.53 4.43
C GLN A 174 0.75 -2.72 3.79
N ILE A 175 0.63 -3.88 4.42
CA ILE A 175 1.11 -5.18 3.92
C ILE A 175 0.19 -6.28 4.44
N MET A 176 -0.09 -7.28 3.60
CA MET A 176 -0.80 -8.49 4.01
C MET A 176 0.13 -9.67 3.85
N VAL A 177 0.25 -10.47 4.92
CA VAL A 177 1.01 -11.72 4.92
C VAL A 177 0.06 -12.85 5.22
N MET A 178 -0.10 -13.73 4.25
CA MET A 178 -1.06 -14.82 4.21
C MET A 178 -0.36 -16.14 4.50
N LEU A 179 -0.98 -17.02 5.26
CA LEU A 179 -0.48 -18.37 5.57
C LEU A 179 -1.56 -19.39 5.18
N GLU A 180 -1.19 -20.33 4.31
CA GLU A 180 -2.02 -21.50 4.02
C GLU A 180 -1.99 -22.49 5.20
N ILE A 181 -3.16 -22.78 5.78
CA ILE A 181 -3.29 -23.69 6.91
C ILE A 181 -4.26 -24.83 6.60
N VAL A 182 -4.03 -25.98 7.24
CA VAL A 182 -5.00 -27.06 7.35
C VAL A 182 -5.44 -27.07 8.82
N PRO A 183 -6.65 -26.61 9.15
CA PRO A 183 -7.05 -26.39 10.53
C PRO A 183 -7.03 -27.71 11.31
N GLN A 184 -6.13 -27.83 12.27
CA GLN A 184 -6.16 -28.86 13.29
C GLN A 184 -6.54 -28.23 14.64
N GLY A 185 -7.36 -28.93 15.42
CA GLY A 185 -7.80 -28.44 16.72
C GLY A 185 -6.62 -28.32 17.68
N GLY A 186 -6.44 -27.14 18.29
CA GLY A 186 -5.46 -26.91 19.35
C GLY A 186 -4.19 -26.16 18.95
N GLU A 187 -3.93 -26.01 17.65
CA GLU A 187 -2.79 -25.21 17.14
C GLU A 187 -3.00 -23.70 17.39
N VAL A 188 -1.92 -23.00 17.74
CA VAL A 188 -1.89 -21.54 17.89
C VAL A 188 -1.02 -20.93 16.80
N TYR A 189 -1.63 -20.03 16.03
CA TYR A 189 -0.94 -19.28 14.98
C TYR A 189 -0.71 -17.85 15.43
N THR A 190 0.51 -17.35 15.28
CA THR A 190 0.89 -16.00 15.73
C THR A 190 1.49 -15.22 14.57
N CYS A 191 0.90 -14.05 14.28
CA CYS A 191 1.54 -13.05 13.43
C CYS A 191 2.46 -12.18 14.28
N HIS A 192 3.74 -12.13 13.95
CA HIS A 192 4.77 -11.36 14.63
C HIS A 192 5.25 -10.24 13.71
N VAL A 193 5.16 -9.00 14.19
CA VAL A 193 5.46 -7.80 13.41
C VAL A 193 6.55 -6.98 14.11
N GLU A 194 7.67 -6.80 13.43
CA GLU A 194 8.77 -5.92 13.86
C GLU A 194 8.79 -4.66 13.00
N HIS A 195 8.82 -3.50 13.67
CA HIS A 195 8.80 -2.22 12.99
C HIS A 195 9.59 -1.17 13.79
N PRO A 196 10.40 -0.30 13.15
CA PRO A 196 11.25 0.69 13.85
C PRO A 196 10.53 1.74 14.70
N SER A 197 9.19 1.78 14.69
CA SER A 197 8.41 2.65 15.57
C SER A 197 8.20 2.06 16.96
N ARG A 198 8.41 0.75 17.15
CA ARG A 198 8.23 0.06 18.43
C ARG A 198 9.53 -0.58 18.89
N THR A 199 9.68 -0.67 20.20
CA THR A 199 10.80 -1.38 20.85
C THR A 199 10.54 -2.87 21.01
N SER A 200 9.26 -3.28 21.08
CA SER A 200 8.84 -4.67 21.15
C SER A 200 7.99 -5.03 19.92
N PRO A 201 8.03 -6.29 19.46
CA PRO A 201 7.19 -6.74 18.36
C PRO A 201 5.70 -6.64 18.71
N VAL A 202 4.87 -6.49 17.68
CA VAL A 202 3.42 -6.66 17.80
C VAL A 202 3.11 -8.11 17.48
N THR A 203 2.51 -8.82 18.43
CA THR A 203 2.08 -10.21 18.26
C THR A 203 0.57 -10.30 18.29
N VAL A 204 0.00 -11.02 17.33
CA VAL A 204 -1.45 -11.29 17.25
C VAL A 204 -1.64 -12.78 17.12
N GLU A 205 -2.22 -13.40 18.15
CA GLU A 205 -2.54 -14.82 18.16
C GLU A 205 -3.91 -15.08 17.52
N TRP A 206 -4.01 -16.21 16.83
CA TRP A 206 -5.23 -16.79 16.33
C TRP A 206 -5.26 -18.28 16.67
N ARG A 207 -6.41 -18.74 17.16
CA ARG A 207 -6.63 -20.15 17.49
C ARG A 207 -7.71 -20.69 16.59
N ALA A 208 -7.52 -21.92 16.10
CA ALA A 208 -8.56 -22.63 15.39
C ALA A 208 -9.76 -22.82 16.32
N GLN A 209 -10.82 -22.04 16.09
CA GLN A 209 -12.10 -22.27 16.73
C GLN A 209 -12.72 -23.51 16.09
N ASP A 210 -13.02 -24.48 16.94
CA ASP A 210 -13.81 -25.64 16.55
C ASP A 210 -15.26 -25.16 16.34
N GLU A 211 -15.66 -24.85 15.10
CA GLU A 211 -17.05 -24.47 14.73
C GLU A 211 -18.05 -25.51 15.32
N SER A 212 -17.62 -26.76 15.48
CA SER A 212 -18.34 -27.86 16.13
C SER A 212 -18.75 -27.56 17.59
N SER A 213 -17.92 -26.85 18.35
CA SER A 213 -18.19 -26.58 19.77
C SER A 213 -19.28 -25.52 19.98
N GLN A 214 -19.40 -24.55 19.06
CA GLN A 214 -20.41 -23.49 19.15
C GLN A 214 -21.81 -23.99 18.76
N GLU A 215 -21.93 -24.84 17.73
CA GLU A 215 -23.20 -25.48 17.37
C GLU A 215 -23.68 -26.47 18.45
N LYS A 216 -22.77 -27.28 19.01
CA LYS A 216 -23.11 -28.23 20.09
C LYS A 216 -23.60 -27.54 21.36
N MET A 217 -23.03 -26.38 21.70
CA MET A 217 -23.47 -25.58 22.85
C MET A 217 -24.89 -25.02 22.66
N LEU A 218 -25.25 -24.54 21.45
CA LEU A 218 -26.60 -24.04 21.17
C LEU A 218 -27.66 -25.15 21.27
N ILE A 219 -27.36 -26.35 20.77
CA ILE A 219 -28.26 -27.52 20.87
C ILE A 219 -28.44 -27.93 22.34
N GLY A 220 -27.36 -27.93 23.13
CA GLY A 220 -27.40 -28.26 24.55
C GLY A 220 -28.27 -27.30 25.38
N ILE A 221 -28.17 -25.99 25.13
CA ILE A 221 -29.00 -24.98 25.81
C ILE A 221 -30.48 -25.17 25.43
N GLY A 222 -30.77 -25.43 24.16
CA GLY A 222 -32.13 -25.70 23.70
C GLY A 222 -32.77 -26.89 24.41
N ALA A 223 -32.03 -28.00 24.56
CA ALA A 223 -32.50 -29.20 25.24
C ALA A 223 -32.76 -28.97 26.74
N CYS A 224 -31.90 -28.22 27.43
CA CYS A 224 -32.10 -27.89 28.85
C CYS A 224 -33.35 -27.03 29.08
N VAL A 225 -33.59 -26.01 28.25
CA VAL A 225 -34.77 -25.15 28.38
C VAL A 225 -36.06 -25.94 28.14
N LEU A 226 -36.08 -26.79 27.11
CA LEU A 226 -37.19 -27.71 26.85
C LEU A 226 -37.44 -28.64 28.05
N GLY A 227 -36.39 -29.24 28.61
CA GLY A 227 -36.50 -30.12 29.79
C GLY A 227 -37.09 -29.42 31.03
N LEU A 228 -36.67 -28.18 31.31
CA LEU A 228 -37.19 -27.41 32.44
C LEU A 228 -38.66 -27.03 32.27
N LEU A 229 -39.12 -26.74 31.05
CA LEU A 229 -40.53 -26.48 30.76
C LEU A 229 -41.41 -27.71 31.02
N PHE A 230 -40.96 -28.90 30.61
CA PHE A 230 -41.67 -30.15 30.87
C PHE A 230 -41.73 -30.48 32.37
N LEU A 231 -40.63 -30.26 33.12
CA LEU A 231 -40.61 -30.46 34.57
C LEU A 231 -41.52 -29.48 35.30
N GLY A 232 -41.51 -28.20 34.93
CA GLY A 232 -42.39 -27.19 35.52
C GLY A 232 -43.87 -27.48 35.26
N MET A 233 -44.22 -27.86 34.03
CA MET A 233 -45.58 -28.30 33.67
C MET A 233 -45.99 -29.55 34.45
N GLY A 234 -45.12 -30.56 34.55
CA GLY A 234 -45.38 -31.78 35.32
C GLY A 234 -45.61 -31.50 36.81
N LEU A 235 -44.80 -30.61 37.41
CA LEU A 235 -44.96 -30.21 38.80
C LEU A 235 -46.27 -29.45 39.02
N LEU A 236 -46.66 -28.56 38.10
CA LEU A 236 -47.95 -27.87 38.15
C LEU A 236 -49.14 -28.84 38.06
N PHE A 237 -49.05 -29.86 37.20
CA PHE A 237 -50.07 -30.91 37.11
C PHE A 237 -50.11 -31.79 38.37
N TYR A 238 -48.96 -32.08 38.98
CA TYR A 238 -48.88 -32.85 40.23
C TYR A 238 -49.49 -32.10 41.41
N ILE A 239 -49.20 -30.81 41.55
CA ILE A 239 -49.71 -29.97 42.65
C ILE A 239 -51.21 -29.64 42.48
N ARG A 240 -51.73 -29.65 41.25
CA ARG A 240 -53.16 -29.43 40.96
C ARG A 240 -54.04 -30.69 41.07
N ARG A 241 -53.46 -31.84 41.42
CA ARG A 241 -54.17 -33.10 41.63
C ARG A 241 -54.32 -33.39 43.11
#